data_AF-A0A6V7LDM8-F1
#
_entry.id   AF-A0A6V7LDM8-F1
#
_cell.length_a   1.000
_cell.length_b   1.000
_cell.length_c   1.000
_cell.angle_alpha   90.00
_cell.angle_beta   90.00
_cell.angle_gamma   90.00
#
_symmetry.space_group_name_H-M   'P 1'
#
loop_
_entity.id
_entity.type
_entity.pdbx_description
1 polymer ?
#
loop_
_entity_poly.entity_id
_entity_poly.type
_entity_poly.pdbx_seq_one_letter_code
_entity_poly.pdbx_strand_id
1 'polypeptide(L)'
;MFVHHCYIPLGQHLGAPVVGVVTSKILDWLVENMANPMNPSYMPSYFSAVSQRMTFWERLKNTLLTNAAVLQMDYYMDSQLAIVEKHFGRKLKSMKELYKDVSLILVNSHHSINDVRPFGPDIIEVGGIHIKDDGKSLPP
;
A
#
# COMPACT_ATOMS: atom_id res chain seq x y z
N MET A 1 7.18 -5.51 -3.48
CA MET A 1 6.77 -4.43 -4.39
C MET A 1 7.96 -3.50 -4.56
N PHE A 2 8.67 -3.62 -5.68
CA PHE A 2 9.41 -2.48 -6.19
C PHE A 2 8.38 -1.36 -6.42
N VAL A 3 8.57 -0.20 -5.81
CA VAL A 3 7.60 0.91 -5.77
C VAL A 3 7.51 1.57 -7.16
N HIS A 4 6.94 0.85 -8.12
CA HIS A 4 6.87 1.24 -9.52
C HIS A 4 5.41 1.45 -9.91
N HIS A 5 4.86 2.56 -9.43
CA HIS A 5 3.51 2.98 -9.78
C HIS A 5 3.38 3.36 -11.27
N CYS A 6 4.51 3.49 -11.97
CA CYS A 6 4.59 3.65 -13.42
C CYS A 6 3.99 2.50 -14.24
N TYR A 7 3.71 1.34 -13.65
CA TYR A 7 3.02 0.24 -14.33
C TYR A 7 1.49 0.37 -14.35
N ILE A 8 0.88 1.16 -13.46
CA ILE A 8 -0.58 1.33 -13.42
C ILE A 8 -1.15 1.83 -14.76
N PRO A 9 -0.55 2.84 -15.44
CA PRO A 9 -0.96 3.30 -16.77
C PRO A 9 -1.02 2.21 -17.85
N LEU A 10 -0.24 1.13 -17.69
CA LEU A 10 -0.22 0.02 -18.63
C LEU A 10 -1.57 -0.70 -18.67
N GLY A 11 -2.28 -0.81 -17.54
CA GLY A 11 -3.62 -1.38 -17.50
C GLY A 11 -4.60 -0.60 -18.39
N GLN A 12 -4.59 0.73 -18.28
CA GLN A 12 -5.39 1.58 -19.17
C GLN A 12 -4.98 1.45 -20.64
N HIS A 13 -3.68 1.29 -20.93
CA HIS A 13 -3.19 1.14 -22.30
C HIS A 13 -3.58 -0.22 -22.92
N LEU A 14 -3.58 -1.28 -22.11
CA LEU A 14 -3.95 -2.63 -22.52
C LEU A 14 -5.45 -2.92 -22.39
N GLY A 15 -6.23 -2.01 -21.81
CA GLY A 15 -7.65 -2.24 -21.51
C GLY A 15 -7.87 -3.37 -20.48
N ALA A 16 -6.91 -3.57 -19.59
CA ALA A 16 -6.90 -4.68 -18.63
C ALA A 16 -6.90 -4.19 -17.17
N PRO A 17 -7.57 -4.90 -16.24
CA PRO A 17 -7.56 -4.56 -14.83
C PRO A 17 -6.15 -4.72 -14.24
N VAL A 18 -5.78 -3.80 -13.36
CA VAL A 18 -4.49 -3.84 -12.64
C VAL A 18 -4.71 -4.38 -11.24
N VAL A 19 -4.03 -5.48 -10.92
CA VAL A 19 -3.96 -6.04 -9.56
C VAL A 19 -2.58 -5.80 -8.98
N GLY A 20 -2.51 -5.11 -7.86
CA GLY A 20 -1.27 -4.86 -7.13
C GLY A 20 -0.92 -6.00 -6.17
N VAL A 21 0.37 -6.24 -5.95
CA VAL A 21 0.85 -7.20 -4.94
C VAL A 21 1.88 -6.54 -4.02
N VAL A 22 1.55 -6.44 -2.73
CA VAL A 22 2.44 -6.01 -1.67
C VAL A 22 2.98 -7.25 -0.97
N THR A 23 4.29 -7.43 -1.00
CA THR A 23 4.98 -8.62 -0.45
C THR A 23 5.25 -8.52 1.06
N SER A 24 4.89 -7.39 1.66
CA SER A 24 5.03 -7.08 3.09
C SER A 24 3.70 -6.57 3.65
N LYS A 25 3.71 -5.95 4.83
CA LYS A 25 2.59 -5.15 5.32
C LYS A 25 2.30 -4.00 4.35
N ILE A 26 1.06 -3.54 4.30
CA ILE A 26 0.68 -2.43 3.42
C ILE A 26 1.48 -1.16 3.74
N LEU A 27 1.83 -0.41 2.70
CA LEU A 27 2.62 0.83 2.79
C LEU A 27 1.68 2.02 3.06
N ASP A 28 2.17 3.01 3.81
CA ASP A 28 1.30 4.08 4.32
C ASP A 28 0.64 4.90 3.17
N TRP A 29 1.42 5.27 2.16
CA TRP A 29 0.92 6.03 1.01
C TRP A 29 -0.02 5.22 0.11
N LEU A 30 0.04 3.88 0.11
CA LEU A 30 -0.89 3.05 -0.66
C LEU A 30 -2.31 3.15 -0.10
N VAL A 31 -2.44 3.03 1.23
CA VAL A 31 -3.73 3.10 1.92
C VAL A 31 -4.41 4.44 1.67
N GLU A 32 -3.67 5.55 1.78
CA GLU A 32 -4.20 6.89 1.55
C GLU A 32 -4.66 7.11 0.10
N ASN A 33 -3.89 6.61 -0.88
CA ASN A 33 -4.23 6.74 -2.29
C ASN A 33 -5.43 5.88 -2.70
N MET A 34 -5.69 4.77 -2.01
CA MET A 34 -6.84 3.89 -2.23
C MET A 34 -8.10 4.30 -1.47
N ALA A 35 -8.19 5.55 -0.99
CA ALA A 35 -9.33 6.06 -0.24
C ALA A 35 -9.66 5.24 1.03
N ASN A 36 -8.69 4.49 1.56
CA ASN A 36 -8.83 3.76 2.80
C ASN A 36 -8.48 4.68 3.99
N PRO A 37 -9.18 4.55 5.13
CA PRO A 37 -8.92 5.38 6.29
C PRO A 37 -7.51 5.10 6.87
N MET A 38 -6.71 6.16 6.98
CA MET A 38 -5.41 6.14 7.66
C MET A 38 -5.47 7.05 8.88
N ASN A 39 -5.32 6.47 10.07
CA ASN A 39 -5.29 7.25 11.30
C ASN A 39 -4.03 6.93 12.13
N PRO A 40 -3.02 7.83 12.14
CA PRO A 40 -1.74 7.58 12.80
C PRO A 40 -1.84 7.55 14.34
N SER A 41 -3.00 7.87 14.93
CA SER A 41 -3.20 7.77 16.37
C SER A 41 -3.31 6.33 16.88
N TYR A 42 -3.67 5.38 16.02
CA TYR A 42 -3.78 3.94 16.38
C TYR A 42 -3.22 3.00 15.29
N MET A 43 -2.92 3.51 14.10
CA MET A 43 -2.27 2.76 13.03
C MET A 43 -0.78 3.11 13.01
N PRO A 44 0.12 2.18 13.38
CA PRO A 44 1.56 2.40 13.24
C PRO A 44 1.94 2.60 11.77
N SER A 45 2.83 3.55 11.50
CA SER A 45 3.48 3.69 10.21
C SER A 45 4.20 2.40 9.86
N TYR A 46 4.31 2.09 8.57
CA TYR A 46 5.14 1.01 8.06
C TYR A 46 6.59 1.05 8.59
N PHE A 47 7.13 2.26 8.81
CA PHE A 47 8.48 2.47 9.31
C PHE A 47 8.58 2.58 10.84
N SER A 48 7.46 2.42 11.56
CA SER A 48 7.43 2.48 13.01
C SER A 48 7.61 1.11 13.64
N ALA A 49 8.32 1.06 14.76
CA ALA A 49 8.48 -0.16 15.57
C ALA A 49 7.41 -0.30 16.67
N VAL A 50 6.45 0.63 16.75
CA VAL A 50 5.39 0.65 17.77
C VAL A 50 4.20 -0.23 17.34
N SER A 51 3.43 -0.71 18.31
CA SER A 51 2.16 -1.42 18.07
C SER A 51 0.97 -0.46 18.03
N GLN A 52 -0.26 -0.94 17.80
CA GLN A 52 -1.47 -0.10 17.95
C GLN A 52 -1.65 0.51 19.36
N ARG A 53 -1.02 -0.10 20.38
CA ARG A 53 -1.02 0.41 21.75
C ARG A 53 0.13 1.41 21.91
N MET A 54 -0.18 2.67 21.65
CA MET A 54 0.77 3.79 21.74
C MET A 54 0.41 4.76 22.87
N THR A 55 1.43 5.22 23.58
CA THR A 55 1.40 6.43 24.41
C THR A 55 1.22 7.69 23.56
N PHE A 56 0.87 8.82 24.18
CA PHE A 56 0.72 10.09 23.47
C PHE A 56 1.95 10.47 22.63
N TRP A 57 3.16 10.33 23.20
CA TRP A 57 4.40 10.67 22.51
C TRP A 57 4.73 9.73 21.35
N GLU A 58 4.42 8.44 21.48
CA GLU A 58 4.55 7.48 20.39
C GLU A 58 3.58 7.80 19.26
N ARG A 59 2.33 8.18 19.57
CA ARG A 59 1.36 8.63 18.55
C ARG A 59 1.84 9.87 17.81
N LEU A 60 2.40 10.84 18.53
CA LEU A 60 2.94 12.06 17.93
C LEU A 60 4.09 11.73 16.97
N LYS A 61 5.08 10.93 17.42
CA LYS A 61 6.19 10.48 16.58
C LYS A 61 5.71 9.68 15.37
N ASN A 62 4.77 8.77 15.58
CA ASN A 62 4.16 7.96 14.53
C ASN A 62 3.45 8.83 13.49
N THR A 63 2.73 9.85 13.93
CA THR A 63 2.06 10.82 13.04
C THR A 63 3.07 11.58 12.20
N LEU A 64 4.13 12.11 12.80
CA LEU A 64 5.19 12.82 12.07
C LEU A 64 5.87 11.89 11.06
N LEU A 65 6.18 10.65 11.45
CA LEU A 65 6.81 9.65 10.59
C LEU A 65 5.91 9.27 9.41
N THR A 66 4.63 8.99 9.67
CA THR A 66 3.65 8.64 8.63
C THR A 66 3.54 9.75 7.59
N ASN A 67 3.33 10.99 8.04
CA ASN A 67 3.19 12.13 7.13
C ASN A 67 4.49 12.42 6.36
N ALA A 68 5.65 12.33 7.02
CA ALA A 68 6.93 12.49 6.34
C ALA A 68 7.14 11.43 5.26
N ALA A 69 6.79 10.17 5.54
CA ALA A 69 6.89 9.08 4.58
C ALA A 69 5.94 9.28 3.39
N VAL A 70 4.69 9.65 3.64
CA VAL A 70 3.72 9.95 2.56
C VAL A 70 4.22 11.09 1.67
N LEU A 71 4.60 12.23 2.25
CA LEU A 71 5.09 13.39 1.50
C LEU A 71 6.36 13.08 0.69
N GLN A 72 7.28 12.34 1.29
CA GLN A 72 8.50 11.91 0.60
C GLN A 72 8.16 11.01 -0.60
N MET A 73 7.21 10.08 -0.43
CA MET A 73 6.81 9.19 -1.52
C MET A 73 6.05 9.92 -2.61
N ASP A 74 5.14 10.83 -2.26
CA ASP A 74 4.44 11.68 -3.23
C ASP A 74 5.44 12.48 -4.09
N TYR A 75 6.46 13.07 -3.46
CA TYR A 75 7.52 13.78 -4.18
C TYR A 75 8.25 12.89 -5.20
N TYR A 76 8.64 11.67 -4.80
CA TYR A 76 9.29 10.74 -5.73
C TYR A 76 8.34 10.25 -6.82
N MET A 77 7.06 10.06 -6.50
CA MET A 77 6.05 9.58 -7.41
C MET A 77 5.71 10.61 -8.50
N ASP A 78 5.66 11.90 -8.16
CA ASP A 78 5.48 12.97 -9.14
C ASP A 78 6.60 13.00 -10.18
N SER A 79 7.84 12.70 -9.78
CA SER A 79 8.97 12.59 -10.72
C SER A 79 8.81 11.43 -11.71
N GLN A 80 8.16 10.33 -11.29
CA GLN A 80 7.90 9.18 -12.16
C GLN A 80 6.78 9.49 -13.17
N LEU A 81 5.80 10.33 -12.80
CA LEU A 81 4.69 10.71 -13.67
C LEU A 81 5.19 11.34 -14.97
N ALA A 82 6.16 12.24 -14.90
CA ALA A 82 6.77 12.87 -16.08
C ALA A 82 7.38 11.86 -17.06
N ILE A 83 8.02 10.80 -16.54
CA ILE A 83 8.60 9.73 -17.37
C ILE A 83 7.50 8.93 -18.05
N VAL A 84 6.44 8.61 -17.32
CA VAL A 84 5.28 7.88 -17.86
C VAL A 84 4.60 8.70 -18.96
N GLU A 85 4.30 9.97 -18.71
CA GLU A 85 3.65 10.84 -19.70
C GLU A 85 4.46 10.92 -21.00
N LYS A 86 5.79 11.01 -20.89
CA LYS A 86 6.71 11.01 -22.04
C LYS A 86 6.62 9.75 -22.89
N HIS A 87 6.49 8.57 -22.29
CA HIS A 87 6.48 7.29 -23.02
C HIS A 87 5.09 6.87 -23.49
N PHE A 88 4.04 7.20 -22.73
CA PHE A 88 2.66 6.87 -23.09
C PHE A 88 1.99 7.95 -23.96
N GLY A 89 2.64 9.11 -24.15
CA GLY A 89 2.15 10.18 -25.03
C GLY A 89 0.84 10.81 -24.59
N ARG A 90 0.49 10.68 -23.30
CA ARG A 90 -0.74 11.24 -22.73
C ARG A 90 -0.44 11.90 -21.39
N LYS A 91 -1.18 12.97 -21.10
CA LYS A 91 -1.13 13.65 -19.81
C LYS A 91 -1.91 12.86 -18.77
N LEU A 92 -1.27 12.56 -17.66
CA LEU A 92 -1.89 11.91 -16.51
C LEU A 92 -2.18 13.00 -15.46
N LYS A 93 -3.36 12.94 -14.85
CA LYS A 93 -3.83 14.04 -13.98
C LYS A 93 -3.14 14.06 -12.62
N SER A 94 -2.93 12.89 -12.01
CA SER A 94 -2.13 12.71 -10.79
C SER A 94 -1.94 11.21 -10.50
N MET A 95 -0.99 10.88 -9.63
CA MET A 95 -0.82 9.51 -9.15
C MET A 95 -2.03 9.01 -8.38
N LYS A 96 -2.65 9.86 -7.55
CA LYS A 96 -3.89 9.54 -6.82
C LYS A 96 -5.03 9.14 -7.75
N GLU A 97 -5.12 9.74 -8.93
CA GLU A 97 -6.11 9.32 -9.92
C GLU A 97 -5.78 7.97 -10.55
N LEU A 98 -4.51 7.66 -10.81
CA LEU A 98 -4.12 6.35 -11.35
C LEU A 98 -4.49 5.22 -10.39
N TYR A 99 -4.38 5.42 -9.08
CA TYR A 99 -4.79 4.41 -8.11
C TYR A 99 -6.27 4.06 -8.15
N LYS A 100 -7.13 4.93 -8.69
CA LYS A 100 -8.54 4.60 -8.89
C LYS A 100 -8.77 3.52 -9.94
N ASP A 101 -7.81 3.31 -10.83
CA ASP A 101 -7.85 2.26 -11.85
C ASP A 101 -7.27 0.93 -11.36
N VAL A 102 -6.71 0.90 -10.15
CA VAL A 102 -6.27 -0.34 -9.50
C VAL A 102 -7.50 -1.04 -8.98
N SER A 103 -7.75 -2.25 -9.48
CA SER A 103 -8.96 -3.01 -9.14
C SER A 103 -8.87 -3.66 -7.76
N LEU A 104 -7.66 -4.06 -7.36
CA LEU A 104 -7.41 -4.76 -6.10
C LEU A 104 -5.92 -4.71 -5.74
N ILE A 105 -5.61 -4.68 -4.45
CA ILE A 105 -4.27 -4.96 -3.92
C ILE A 105 -4.29 -6.19 -3.03
N LEU A 106 -3.45 -7.16 -3.39
CA LEU A 106 -3.14 -8.33 -2.57
C LEU A 106 -1.98 -7.99 -1.63
N VAL A 107 -2.17 -8.15 -0.33
CA VAL A 107 -1.15 -7.81 0.68
C VAL A 107 -0.72 -9.08 1.40
N ASN A 108 0.59 -9.31 1.49
CA ASN A 108 1.17 -10.39 2.29
C ASN A 108 1.18 -9.99 3.78
N SER A 109 -0.02 -9.80 4.31
CA SER A 109 -0.33 -9.52 5.70
C SER A 109 -1.48 -10.40 6.15
N HIS A 110 -1.64 -10.51 7.46
CA HIS A 110 -2.85 -11.09 8.06
C HIS A 110 -3.07 -10.44 9.42
N HIS A 111 -4.31 -10.03 9.71
CA HIS A 111 -4.69 -9.38 10.97
C HIS A 111 -4.39 -10.16 12.26
N SER A 112 -4.06 -11.46 12.20
CA SER A 112 -3.65 -12.25 13.36
C SER A 112 -2.17 -12.08 13.72
N ILE A 113 -1.33 -11.75 12.73
CA ILE A 113 0.12 -11.55 12.88
C ILE A 113 0.44 -10.05 12.90
N ASN A 114 -0.39 -9.26 12.21
CA ASN A 114 -0.24 -7.82 12.06
C ASN A 114 -1.37 -7.07 12.77
N ASP A 115 -1.16 -5.78 12.96
CA ASP A 115 -2.17 -4.89 13.55
C ASP A 115 -3.47 -4.89 12.74
N VAL A 116 -4.61 -4.79 13.42
CA VAL A 116 -5.93 -4.74 12.77
C VAL A 116 -6.11 -3.42 12.05
N ARG A 117 -6.39 -3.44 10.75
CA ARG A 117 -6.62 -2.24 9.95
C ARG A 117 -8.00 -2.29 9.27
N PRO A 118 -8.73 -1.16 9.24
CA PRO A 118 -10.03 -1.07 8.59
C PRO A 118 -9.86 -0.96 7.06
N PHE A 119 -9.60 -2.07 6.39
CA PHE A 119 -9.51 -2.14 4.94
C PHE A 119 -10.88 -2.23 4.28
N GLY A 120 -11.01 -1.58 3.13
CA GLY A 120 -12.10 -1.79 2.18
C GLY A 120 -11.94 -3.09 1.39
N PRO A 121 -12.91 -3.41 0.51
CA PRO A 121 -12.87 -4.62 -0.31
C PRO A 121 -11.76 -4.61 -1.38
N ASP A 122 -11.11 -3.47 -1.59
CA ASP A 122 -10.04 -3.21 -2.53
C ASP A 122 -8.65 -3.64 -2.02
N ILE A 123 -8.54 -4.01 -0.74
CA ILE A 123 -7.32 -4.55 -0.15
C ILE A 123 -7.64 -5.92 0.46
N ILE A 124 -7.02 -6.97 -0.09
CA ILE A 124 -7.21 -8.35 0.38
C ILE A 124 -5.91 -8.87 0.99
N GLU A 125 -6.01 -9.30 2.23
CA GLU A 125 -4.94 -9.96 2.97
C GLU A 125 -4.77 -11.41 2.47
N VAL A 126 -3.60 -11.70 1.91
CA VAL A 126 -3.20 -13.02 1.38
C VAL A 126 -1.89 -13.51 2.02
N GLY A 127 -1.76 -13.29 3.32
CA GLY A 127 -0.61 -13.70 4.10
C GLY A 127 -0.25 -15.18 3.87
N GLY A 128 1.00 -15.44 3.46
CA GLY A 128 1.49 -16.81 3.29
C GLY A 128 1.01 -17.52 2.01
N ILE A 129 0.44 -16.84 1.01
CA ILE A 129 0.00 -17.45 -0.26
C ILE A 129 1.11 -18.21 -1.02
N HIS A 130 2.37 -17.91 -0.73
CA HIS A 130 3.53 -18.58 -1.32
C HIS A 130 3.92 -19.88 -0.60
N ILE A 131 3.35 -20.14 0.58
CA ILE A 131 3.60 -21.35 1.37
C ILE A 131 2.80 -22.49 0.72
N LYS A 132 3.50 -23.56 0.37
CA LYS A 132 2.86 -24.79 -0.09
C LYS A 132 2.33 -25.57 1.09
N ASP A 133 1.08 -25.97 1.04
CA ASP A 133 0.55 -26.97 1.96
C ASP A 133 1.26 -28.30 1.70
N ASP A 134 2.06 -28.74 2.67
CA ASP A 134 2.76 -30.02 2.62
C ASP A 134 1.91 -31.17 3.22
N GLY A 135 0.63 -30.90 3.51
CA GLY A 135 -0.31 -31.86 4.05
C GLY A 135 -0.06 -32.21 5.53
N LYS A 136 0.87 -31.53 6.20
CA LYS A 136 1.16 -31.78 7.61
C LYS A 136 0.23 -30.96 8.49
N SER A 137 -0.55 -31.66 9.31
CA SER A 137 -1.34 -31.00 10.35
C SER A 137 -0.42 -30.33 11.36
N LEU A 138 -0.83 -29.15 11.83
CA LEU A 138 -0.16 -28.47 12.94
C LEU A 138 -0.13 -29.40 14.17
N PRO A 139 1.01 -29.54 14.87
CA PRO A 139 1.02 -30.24 16.13
C PRO A 139 0.06 -29.56 17.12
N PRO A 140 -0.61 -30.32 17.99
CA PRO A 140 -1.52 -29.78 19.01
C PRO A 140 -0.81 -28.85 20.00
#